data_AF-A0A3R6XZR1-F1
#
_entry.id   AF-A0A3R6XZR1-F1
#
_cell.length_a   1.000
_cell.length_b   1.000
_cell.length_c   1.000
_cell.angle_alpha   90.00
_cell.angle_beta   90.00
_cell.angle_gamma   90.00
#
_symmetry.space_group_name_H-M   'P 1'
#
loop_
_entity.id
_entity.type
_entity.pdbx_description
1 polymer ?
#
loop_
_entity_poly.entity_id
_entity_poly.type
_entity_poly.pdbx_seq_one_letter_code
_entity_poly.pdbx_strand_id
1 'polypeptide(L)'
;MRIRLRELSMQAIGADLAVLQRDMHALEWHIDQRLDVAFSQAMTALVTSFSQTLYVHLHASDVAGDGDENRKTPALYLQQLERHGFLFSVESLLSTVGAEAGMLGDMDAAVKALAHVTLQLQVVRPSGVFDMRMSSRGSSGLTIELPLIDAREKALPTGRRVPGQAAPVSLSPSSCSSVDHLAVGTRLDIAVVPVLFNQGMNELQTVANTVGRSQLQEDINVESSIVLEAYLTAVSTSPDVLRAWEGVKGKIQQAKAEKVMDIVATTSWIARQVGGGRVTCCKSGKDRTAMSVTLEEATWMADHAATTISSSSSSHIDMDQASRQGGWTVEWTQLLRTYGVRRENARKNIGKAQYAFNTWQNYLLPSEYKCPPGTGGGGTS
;
A
#
# COMPACT_ATOMS: atom_id res chain seq x y z
N MET A 1 -17.83 21.49 10.70
CA MET A 1 -19.24 21.32 11.09
C MET A 1 -19.39 21.02 12.59
N ARG A 2 -18.70 20.01 13.15
CA ARG A 2 -18.73 19.71 14.59
C ARG A 2 -18.31 20.90 15.49
N ILE A 3 -17.24 21.61 15.13
CA ILE A 3 -16.79 22.83 15.83
C ILE A 3 -17.89 23.91 15.82
N ARG A 4 -18.44 24.19 14.63
CA ARG A 4 -19.53 25.16 14.44
C ARG A 4 -20.80 24.81 15.22
N LEU A 5 -21.18 23.53 15.30
CA LEU A 5 -22.32 23.06 16.10
C LEU A 5 -22.05 23.23 17.61
N ARG A 6 -20.81 22.98 18.05
CA ARG A 6 -20.39 23.17 19.44
C ARG A 6 -20.44 24.65 19.83
N GLU A 7 -19.95 25.54 18.97
CA GLU A 7 -20.03 27.00 19.15
C GLU A 7 -21.48 27.49 19.21
N LEU A 8 -22.34 27.01 18.31
CA LEU A 8 -23.78 27.34 18.31
C LEU A 8 -24.47 26.80 19.57
N SER A 9 -24.10 25.61 20.06
CA SER A 9 -24.67 25.04 21.29
C SER A 9 -24.32 25.85 22.54
N MET A 10 -23.17 26.53 22.57
CA MET A 10 -22.78 27.39 23.69
C MET A 10 -23.61 28.69 23.77
N GLN A 11 -24.29 29.07 22.69
CA GLN A 11 -25.09 30.29 22.60
C GLN A 11 -26.61 30.04 22.65
N ALA A 12 -27.03 28.77 22.57
CA ALA A 12 -28.44 28.38 22.50
C ALA A 12 -29.05 28.11 23.88
N ILE A 13 -30.34 28.41 24.03
CA ILE A 13 -31.10 28.23 25.28
C ILE A 13 -32.43 27.53 24.97
N GLY A 14 -32.94 26.72 25.91
CA GLY A 14 -34.28 26.11 25.79
C GLY A 14 -34.39 25.10 24.63
N ALA A 15 -35.42 25.26 23.80
CA ALA A 15 -35.73 24.32 22.71
C ALA A 15 -34.63 24.26 21.62
N ASP A 16 -33.95 25.38 21.36
CA ASP A 16 -32.87 25.44 20.37
C ASP A 16 -31.63 24.64 20.81
N LEU A 17 -31.36 24.60 22.12
CA LEU A 17 -30.28 23.79 22.68
C LEU A 17 -30.56 22.28 22.50
N ALA A 18 -31.81 21.85 22.74
CA ALA A 18 -32.19 20.45 22.59
C ALA A 18 -32.10 19.97 21.14
N VAL A 19 -32.48 20.82 20.18
CA VAL A 19 -32.33 20.52 18.74
C VAL A 19 -30.85 20.41 18.37
N LEU A 20 -30.01 21.36 18.80
CA LEU A 20 -28.57 21.33 18.55
C LEU A 20 -27.87 20.11 19.17
N GLN A 21 -28.26 19.71 20.37
CA GLN A 21 -27.75 18.50 21.02
C GLN A 21 -28.13 17.24 20.23
N ARG A 22 -29.39 17.13 19.80
CA ARG A 22 -29.84 16.01 18.96
C ARG A 22 -29.05 15.96 17.65
N ASP A 23 -28.89 17.08 16.98
CA ASP A 23 -28.17 17.16 15.71
C ASP A 23 -26.67 16.87 15.89
N MET A 24 -26.09 17.25 17.03
CA MET A 24 -24.72 16.88 17.40
C MET A 24 -24.58 15.38 17.63
N HIS A 25 -25.47 14.75 18.38
CA HIS A 25 -25.46 13.29 18.59
C HIS A 25 -25.69 12.51 17.29
N ALA A 26 -26.58 12.99 16.41
CA ALA A 26 -26.78 12.39 15.09
C ALA A 26 -25.52 12.51 14.23
N LEU A 27 -24.82 13.64 14.29
CA LEU A 27 -23.55 13.82 13.58
C LEU A 27 -22.45 12.91 14.16
N GLU A 28 -22.35 12.79 15.48
CA GLU A 28 -21.40 11.88 16.14
C GLU A 28 -21.66 10.44 15.73
N TRP A 29 -22.91 9.99 15.79
CA TRP A 29 -23.29 8.65 15.34
C TRP A 29 -22.88 8.37 13.88
N HIS A 30 -23.11 9.32 12.96
CA HIS A 30 -22.71 9.16 11.57
C HIS A 30 -21.18 9.13 11.39
N ILE A 31 -20.44 9.91 12.18
CA ILE A 31 -18.97 9.90 12.16
C ILE A 31 -18.48 8.53 12.64
N ASP A 32 -18.96 8.06 13.78
CA ASP A 32 -18.55 6.79 14.36
C ASP A 32 -18.86 5.62 13.41
N GLN A 33 -20.05 5.59 12.81
CA GLN A 33 -20.41 4.58 11.83
C GLN A 33 -19.49 4.57 10.60
N ARG A 34 -19.11 5.75 10.09
CA ARG A 34 -18.17 5.86 8.96
C ARG A 34 -16.77 5.40 9.34
N LEU A 35 -16.32 5.78 10.53
CA LEU A 35 -15.02 5.37 11.05
C LEU A 35 -14.94 3.87 11.27
N ASP A 36 -15.97 3.22 11.82
CA ASP A 36 -16.02 1.76 11.99
C ASP A 36 -15.88 1.03 10.64
N VAL A 37 -16.61 1.50 9.62
CA VAL A 37 -16.55 0.92 8.28
C VAL A 37 -15.17 1.15 7.65
N ALA A 38 -14.67 2.38 7.67
CA ALA A 38 -13.37 2.71 7.08
C ALA A 38 -12.22 1.97 7.80
N PHE A 39 -12.28 1.88 9.13
CA PHE A 39 -11.30 1.17 9.94
C PHE A 39 -11.27 -0.32 9.63
N SER A 40 -12.45 -0.97 9.48
CA SER A 40 -12.52 -2.38 9.08
C SER A 40 -11.86 -2.65 7.73
N GLN A 41 -12.03 -1.73 6.77
CA GLN A 41 -11.42 -1.81 5.44
C GLN A 41 -9.89 -1.63 5.51
N ALA A 42 -9.43 -0.62 6.26
CA ALA A 42 -8.01 -0.35 6.47
C ALA A 42 -7.31 -1.53 7.16
N MET A 43 -7.94 -2.12 8.18
CA MET A 43 -7.46 -3.30 8.88
C MET A 43 -7.39 -4.53 7.97
N THR A 44 -8.38 -4.74 7.12
CA THR A 44 -8.36 -5.83 6.12
C THR A 44 -7.16 -5.68 5.17
N ALA A 45 -6.90 -4.46 4.70
CA ALA A 45 -5.74 -4.17 3.85
C ALA A 45 -4.41 -4.38 4.59
N LEU A 46 -4.32 -3.94 5.86
CA LEU A 46 -3.17 -4.15 6.73
C LEU A 46 -2.84 -5.64 6.89
N VAL A 47 -3.81 -6.45 7.32
CA VAL A 47 -3.58 -7.87 7.60
C VAL A 47 -3.23 -8.64 6.33
N THR A 48 -3.89 -8.31 5.21
CA THR A 48 -3.59 -8.92 3.90
C THR A 48 -2.18 -8.56 3.44
N SER A 49 -1.81 -7.28 3.53
CA SER A 49 -0.48 -6.82 3.16
C SER A 49 0.59 -7.43 4.04
N PHE A 50 0.39 -7.43 5.36
CA PHE A 50 1.33 -8.02 6.31
C PHE A 50 1.53 -9.51 6.06
N SER A 51 0.45 -10.27 5.88
CA SER A 51 0.52 -11.71 5.62
C SER A 51 1.31 -12.02 4.34
N GLN A 52 1.12 -11.22 3.28
CA GLN A 52 1.82 -11.41 2.02
C GLN A 52 3.29 -10.97 2.10
N THR A 53 3.57 -9.82 2.71
CA THR A 53 4.95 -9.33 2.90
C THR A 53 5.75 -10.31 3.76
N LEU A 54 5.17 -10.80 4.85
CA LEU A 54 5.77 -11.82 5.71
C LEU A 54 6.05 -13.11 4.92
N TYR A 55 5.07 -13.60 4.13
CA TYR A 55 5.27 -14.79 3.30
C TYR A 55 6.47 -14.64 2.36
N VAL A 56 6.59 -13.51 1.66
CA VAL A 56 7.69 -13.22 0.73
C VAL A 56 9.03 -13.19 1.48
N HIS A 57 9.15 -12.48 2.60
CA HIS A 57 10.40 -12.40 3.36
C HIS A 57 10.83 -13.73 3.99
N LEU A 58 9.88 -14.61 4.31
CA LEU A 58 10.18 -15.91 4.88
C LEU A 58 10.48 -16.99 3.82
N HIS A 59 9.87 -16.94 2.64
CA HIS A 59 9.93 -18.06 1.66
C HIS A 59 10.66 -17.74 0.37
N ALA A 60 10.75 -16.48 -0.06
CA ALA A 60 11.42 -16.16 -1.31
C ALA A 60 12.95 -16.24 -1.19
N SER A 61 13.49 -16.42 0.02
CA SER A 61 14.92 -16.33 0.39
C SER A 61 15.81 -17.36 -0.29
N ASP A 62 15.21 -18.39 -0.90
CA ASP A 62 15.95 -19.49 -1.54
C ASP A 62 16.13 -19.34 -3.05
N VAL A 63 15.53 -18.31 -3.70
CA VAL A 63 15.42 -18.26 -5.18
C VAL A 63 16.36 -17.25 -5.86
N ALA A 64 17.08 -16.38 -5.13
CA ALA A 64 17.94 -15.35 -5.72
C ALA A 64 19.42 -15.57 -5.35
N GLY A 65 20.28 -15.64 -6.36
CA GLY A 65 21.73 -15.73 -6.19
C GLY A 65 22.34 -14.43 -5.66
N ASP A 66 23.24 -14.59 -4.69
CA ASP A 66 24.45 -13.83 -4.29
C ASP A 66 24.59 -12.29 -4.47
N GLY A 67 23.59 -11.54 -4.94
CA GLY A 67 23.78 -10.14 -5.39
C GLY A 67 22.91 -9.06 -4.74
N ASP A 68 21.93 -9.39 -3.89
CA ASP A 68 21.07 -8.40 -3.25
C ASP A 68 21.50 -8.14 -1.79
N GLU A 69 22.52 -7.30 -1.61
CA GLU A 69 23.09 -6.94 -0.30
C GLU A 69 22.07 -6.31 0.67
N ASN A 70 20.96 -5.76 0.17
CA ASN A 70 19.93 -5.12 1.00
C ASN A 70 18.93 -6.11 1.61
N ARG A 71 18.96 -7.38 1.22
CA ARG A 71 17.92 -8.33 1.58
C ARG A 71 18.16 -8.99 2.94
N LYS A 72 17.29 -8.67 3.90
CA LYS A 72 17.37 -9.22 5.27
C LYS A 72 17.04 -10.71 5.29
N THR A 73 17.82 -11.49 6.05
CA THR A 73 17.47 -12.87 6.36
C THR A 73 16.13 -12.91 7.12
N PRO A 74 15.35 -14.01 7.04
CA PRO A 74 14.11 -14.15 7.80
C PRO A 74 14.24 -13.79 9.29
N ALA A 75 15.34 -14.20 9.94
CA ALA A 75 15.62 -13.88 11.33
C ALA A 75 15.81 -12.37 11.57
N LEU A 76 16.61 -11.70 10.73
CA LEU A 76 16.83 -10.25 10.82
C LEU A 76 15.55 -9.46 10.53
N TYR A 77 14.70 -9.95 9.63
CA TYR A 77 13.42 -9.33 9.33
C TYR A 77 12.45 -9.44 10.52
N LEU A 78 12.32 -10.61 11.14
CA LEU A 78 11.49 -10.79 12.34
C LEU A 78 12.00 -9.95 13.52
N GLN A 79 13.32 -9.85 13.70
CA GLN A 79 13.93 -8.97 14.69
C GLN A 79 13.62 -7.49 14.43
N GLN A 80 13.64 -7.04 13.16
CA GLN A 80 13.21 -5.70 12.81
C GLN A 80 11.74 -5.47 13.17
N LEU A 81 10.86 -6.40 12.83
CA LEU A 81 9.42 -6.28 13.12
C LEU A 81 9.13 -6.20 14.61
N GLU A 82 9.80 -7.03 15.42
CA GLU A 82 9.67 -7.00 16.88
C GLU A 82 10.18 -5.67 17.47
N ARG A 83 11.30 -5.16 16.97
CA ARG A 83 11.95 -3.98 17.54
C ARG A 83 11.36 -2.65 17.07
N HIS A 84 10.95 -2.57 15.81
CA HIS A 84 10.56 -1.32 15.15
C HIS A 84 9.13 -1.32 14.62
N GLY A 85 8.44 -2.46 14.66
CA GLY A 85 7.09 -2.62 14.12
C GLY A 85 7.07 -2.86 12.60
N PHE A 86 5.86 -2.93 12.06
CA PHE A 86 5.57 -3.11 10.65
C PHE A 86 5.13 -1.79 10.01
N LEU A 87 5.93 -1.26 9.10
CA LEU A 87 5.51 -0.14 8.25
C LEU A 87 4.37 -0.57 7.33
N PHE A 88 3.23 0.09 7.42
CA PHE A 88 2.08 -0.10 6.52
C PHE A 88 1.85 1.17 5.71
N SER A 89 2.28 1.16 4.45
CA SER A 89 2.20 2.30 3.54
C SER A 89 0.99 2.20 2.62
N VAL A 90 0.12 3.21 2.68
CA VAL A 90 -1.05 3.36 1.83
C VAL A 90 -0.77 4.44 0.80
N GLU A 91 -0.75 4.05 -0.47
CA GLU A 91 -0.84 4.97 -1.60
C GLU A 91 -2.31 5.28 -1.88
N SER A 92 -2.69 6.55 -1.86
CA SER A 92 -4.02 7.01 -2.26
C SER A 92 -3.97 7.84 -3.55
N LEU A 93 -4.84 7.47 -4.49
CA LEU A 93 -5.02 8.17 -5.77
C LEU A 93 -6.31 9.00 -5.83
N LEU A 94 -6.93 9.24 -4.68
CA LEU A 94 -8.17 9.99 -4.52
C LEU A 94 -7.96 11.49 -4.72
N SER A 95 -8.93 12.15 -5.36
CA SER A 95 -8.93 13.60 -5.47
C SER A 95 -9.44 14.28 -4.20
N THR A 96 -8.97 15.49 -3.93
CA THR A 96 -9.43 16.32 -2.81
C THR A 96 -10.74 17.06 -3.11
N VAL A 97 -11.55 16.55 -4.04
CA VAL A 97 -12.80 17.19 -4.50
C VAL A 97 -13.98 16.23 -4.42
N GLY A 98 -15.14 16.78 -4.04
CA GLY A 98 -16.41 16.07 -4.03
C GLY A 98 -16.42 14.88 -3.08
N ALA A 99 -17.02 13.78 -3.52
CA ALA A 99 -17.12 12.56 -2.70
C ALA A 99 -15.75 11.94 -2.38
N GLU A 100 -14.75 12.10 -3.25
CA GLU A 100 -13.40 11.54 -3.01
C GLU A 100 -12.67 12.26 -1.87
N ALA A 101 -12.97 13.54 -1.62
CA ALA A 101 -12.42 14.26 -0.47
C ALA A 101 -12.92 13.65 0.86
N GLY A 102 -14.20 13.30 0.93
CA GLY A 102 -14.77 12.62 2.09
C GLY A 102 -14.21 11.21 2.28
N MET A 103 -14.03 10.47 1.17
CA MET A 103 -13.36 9.15 1.20
C MET A 103 -11.91 9.26 1.70
N LEU A 104 -11.18 10.29 1.26
CA LEU A 104 -9.81 10.53 1.69
C LEU A 104 -9.73 10.86 3.18
N GLY A 105 -10.63 11.71 3.69
CA GLY A 105 -10.71 12.03 5.12
C GLY A 105 -11.06 10.81 5.98
N ASP A 106 -11.99 9.96 5.54
CA ASP A 106 -12.32 8.72 6.25
C ASP A 106 -11.14 7.75 6.25
N MET A 107 -10.44 7.62 5.11
CA MET A 107 -9.25 6.76 4.99
C MET A 107 -8.10 7.26 5.87
N ASP A 108 -7.85 8.57 5.90
CA ASP A 108 -6.81 9.18 6.75
C ASP A 108 -7.05 8.86 8.24
N ALA A 109 -8.27 9.10 8.72
CA ALA A 109 -8.65 8.78 10.10
C ALA A 109 -8.52 7.28 10.40
N ALA A 110 -8.97 6.41 9.48
CA ALA A 110 -8.89 4.96 9.63
C ALA A 110 -7.45 4.44 9.65
N VAL A 111 -6.58 4.95 8.77
CA VAL A 111 -5.18 4.56 8.67
C VAL A 111 -4.41 5.01 9.92
N LYS A 112 -4.63 6.23 10.40
CA LYS A 112 -4.05 6.70 11.68
C LYS A 112 -4.46 5.83 12.86
N ALA A 113 -5.72 5.41 12.93
CA ALA A 113 -6.20 4.54 13.98
C ALA A 113 -5.52 3.15 14.00
N LEU A 114 -4.94 2.70 12.87
CA LEU A 114 -4.16 1.46 12.83
C LEU A 114 -2.91 1.51 13.71
N ALA A 115 -2.40 2.69 14.11
CA ALA A 115 -1.29 2.81 15.05
C ALA A 115 -1.61 2.21 16.43
N HIS A 116 -2.90 2.02 16.74
CA HIS A 116 -3.38 1.35 17.96
C HIS A 116 -3.60 -0.15 17.76
N VAL A 117 -3.28 -0.70 16.58
CA VAL A 117 -3.33 -2.13 16.31
C VAL A 117 -1.96 -2.75 16.57
N THR A 118 -1.96 -3.92 17.18
CA THR A 118 -0.78 -4.79 17.27
C THR A 118 -1.08 -6.11 16.58
N LEU A 119 -0.15 -6.53 15.74
CA LEU A 119 -0.17 -7.83 15.10
C LEU A 119 0.60 -8.79 16.01
N GLN A 120 -0.08 -9.79 16.56
CA GLN A 120 0.56 -10.83 17.36
C GLN A 120 0.80 -12.05 16.47
N LEU A 121 2.05 -12.25 16.07
CA LEU A 121 2.45 -13.46 15.37
C LEU A 121 2.61 -14.59 16.38
N GLN A 122 1.91 -15.71 16.16
CA GLN A 122 2.06 -16.91 16.96
C GLN A 122 2.60 -18.05 16.11
N VAL A 123 3.74 -18.63 16.49
CA VAL A 123 4.28 -19.82 15.84
C VAL A 123 3.43 -21.03 16.22
N VAL A 124 2.72 -21.59 15.25
CA VAL A 124 1.82 -22.73 15.43
C VAL A 124 2.25 -23.91 14.58
N ARG A 125 1.90 -25.12 15.04
CA ARG A 125 2.04 -26.32 14.21
C ARG A 125 1.12 -26.23 13.00
N PRO A 126 1.47 -26.85 11.87
CA PRO A 126 0.57 -26.98 10.73
C PRO A 126 -0.74 -27.61 11.19
N SER A 127 -1.80 -26.82 11.18
CA SER A 127 -3.17 -27.28 11.30
C SER A 127 -3.86 -26.94 9.99
N GLY A 128 -4.77 -27.78 9.50
CA GLY A 128 -5.52 -27.51 8.26
C GLY A 128 -6.43 -26.27 8.33
N VAL A 129 -6.37 -25.50 9.44
CA VAL A 129 -7.21 -24.34 9.72
C VAL A 129 -6.31 -23.13 9.96
N PHE A 130 -6.54 -22.05 9.20
CA PHE A 130 -6.01 -20.73 9.48
C PHE A 130 -7.06 -19.98 10.29
N ASP A 131 -6.81 -19.77 11.58
CA ASP A 131 -7.69 -19.02 12.48
C ASP A 131 -7.04 -17.67 12.79
N MET A 132 -7.75 -16.58 12.52
CA MET A 132 -7.35 -15.22 12.87
C MET A 132 -8.27 -14.74 13.97
N ARG A 133 -7.71 -14.32 15.10
CA ARG A 133 -8.49 -13.84 16.24
C ARG A 133 -8.24 -12.38 16.47
N MET A 134 -9.30 -11.68 16.84
CA MET A 134 -9.23 -10.28 17.23
C MET A 134 -9.65 -10.17 18.70
N SER A 135 -8.83 -9.49 19.49
CA SER A 135 -9.12 -9.22 20.89
C SER A 135 -8.89 -7.74 21.21
N SER A 136 -9.78 -7.15 22.01
CA SER A 136 -9.56 -5.81 22.56
C SER A 136 -8.54 -5.86 23.69
N ARG A 137 -7.62 -4.90 23.72
CA ARG A 137 -6.73 -4.62 24.85
C ARG A 137 -7.22 -3.46 25.70
N GLY A 138 -8.53 -3.22 25.74
CA GLY A 138 -9.10 -2.06 26.43
C GLY A 138 -8.61 -0.74 25.81
N SER A 139 -8.10 0.18 26.63
CA SER A 139 -7.57 1.47 26.17
C SER A 139 -6.27 1.37 25.36
N SER A 140 -5.62 0.20 25.32
CA SER A 140 -4.36 -0.04 24.62
C SER A 140 -4.55 -0.51 23.16
N GLY A 141 -5.78 -0.47 22.65
CA GLY A 141 -6.11 -0.74 21.25
C GLY A 141 -6.51 -2.19 20.95
N LEU A 142 -6.19 -2.68 19.75
CA LEU A 142 -6.63 -3.98 19.24
C LEU A 142 -5.43 -4.92 19.01
N THR A 143 -5.62 -6.21 19.27
CA THR A 143 -4.65 -7.26 18.91
C THR A 143 -5.25 -8.19 17.88
N ILE A 144 -4.49 -8.43 16.81
CA ILE A 144 -4.84 -9.38 15.76
C ILE A 144 -3.84 -10.53 15.85
N GLU A 145 -4.31 -11.69 16.28
CA GLU A 145 -3.52 -12.91 16.35
C GLU A 145 -3.44 -13.53 14.95
N LEU A 146 -2.21 -13.77 14.48
CA LEU A 146 -1.92 -14.33 13.17
C LEU A 146 -1.02 -15.55 13.31
N PRO A 147 -1.44 -16.72 12.79
CA PRO A 147 -0.64 -17.93 12.89
C PRO A 147 0.52 -17.88 11.88
N LEU A 148 1.73 -18.09 12.38
CA LEU A 148 2.90 -18.41 11.59
C LEU A 148 3.06 -19.93 11.57
N ILE A 149 2.81 -20.55 10.41
CA ILE A 149 2.87 -22.00 10.26
C ILE A 149 4.33 -22.44 10.13
N ASP A 150 4.78 -23.22 11.11
CA ASP A 150 6.11 -23.84 11.11
C ASP A 150 6.15 -25.02 10.13
N ALA A 151 6.74 -24.83 8.95
CA ALA A 151 6.75 -25.81 7.86
C ALA A 151 7.90 -26.84 7.94
N ARG A 152 8.32 -27.23 9.15
CA ARG A 152 9.41 -28.21 9.39
C ARG A 152 9.08 -29.64 8.93
N GLU A 153 7.80 -29.98 8.76
CA GLU A 153 7.40 -31.30 8.28
C GLU A 153 6.52 -31.19 7.03
N LYS A 154 7.02 -31.79 5.94
CA LYS A 154 6.36 -32.19 4.68
C LYS A 154 5.23 -31.29 4.15
N ALA A 155 5.52 -30.70 2.97
CA ALA A 155 4.56 -30.19 2.00
C ALA A 155 3.42 -29.37 2.60
N LEU A 156 3.63 -28.05 2.68
CA LEU A 156 2.60 -27.06 2.95
C LEU A 156 1.28 -27.44 2.26
N PRO A 157 0.15 -27.52 2.99
CA PRO A 157 -1.16 -27.70 2.38
C PRO A 157 -1.36 -26.65 1.30
N THR A 158 -1.71 -27.11 0.13
CA THR A 158 -1.95 -26.38 -1.13
C THR A 158 -3.08 -25.34 -1.07
N GLY A 159 -3.55 -24.96 0.12
CA GLY A 159 -4.74 -24.11 0.34
C GLY A 159 -4.55 -22.62 0.06
N ARG A 160 -3.34 -22.16 -0.29
CA ARG A 160 -3.07 -20.76 -0.69
C ARG A 160 -2.70 -20.59 -2.17
N ARG A 161 -3.01 -21.58 -3.03
CA ARG A 161 -2.76 -21.42 -4.48
C ARG A 161 -3.96 -20.79 -5.16
N VAL A 162 -3.77 -19.62 -5.76
CA VAL A 162 -4.70 -19.06 -6.74
C VAL A 162 -4.76 -20.03 -7.94
N PRO A 163 -5.96 -20.41 -8.45
CA PRO A 163 -6.08 -21.21 -9.66
C PRO A 163 -5.32 -20.54 -10.83
N GLY A 164 -4.30 -21.21 -11.39
CA GLY A 164 -3.49 -20.70 -12.50
C GLY A 164 -1.97 -20.76 -12.31
N GLN A 165 -1.46 -20.97 -11.09
CA GLN A 165 -0.02 -21.16 -10.83
C GLN A 165 0.44 -22.63 -10.95
N ALA A 166 -0.25 -23.42 -11.78
CA ALA A 166 0.06 -24.82 -12.02
C ALA A 166 1.15 -24.96 -13.08
N ALA A 167 2.39 -24.66 -12.71
CA ALA A 167 3.55 -25.29 -13.34
C ALA A 167 4.43 -25.82 -12.20
N PRO A 168 4.74 -27.12 -12.17
CA PRO A 168 5.62 -27.69 -11.16
C PRO A 168 7.04 -27.25 -11.49
N VAL A 169 7.44 -26.08 -11.00
CA VAL A 169 8.88 -25.88 -10.77
C VAL A 169 9.16 -26.75 -9.55
N SER A 170 9.76 -27.92 -9.81
CA SER A 170 10.30 -28.81 -8.79
C SER A 170 11.47 -28.11 -8.11
N LEU A 171 11.18 -27.10 -7.28
CA LEU A 171 12.10 -26.63 -6.27
C LEU A 171 12.06 -27.69 -5.17
N SER A 172 13.13 -28.48 -5.09
CA SER A 172 13.46 -29.25 -3.91
C SER A 172 13.26 -28.35 -2.67
N PRO A 173 12.71 -28.86 -1.55
CA PRO A 173 12.63 -28.09 -0.33
C PRO A 173 14.05 -27.86 0.17
N SER A 174 14.69 -26.78 -0.26
CA SER A 174 15.74 -26.16 0.53
C SER A 174 15.06 -25.78 1.83
N SER A 175 15.46 -26.46 2.90
CA SER A 175 15.10 -26.13 4.26
C SER A 175 15.47 -24.67 4.50
N CYS A 176 14.48 -23.79 4.62
CA CYS A 176 14.69 -22.41 5.02
C CYS A 176 15.19 -22.42 6.47
N SER A 177 16.51 -22.46 6.64
CA SER A 177 17.18 -22.77 7.91
C SER A 177 17.15 -21.65 8.95
N SER A 178 16.41 -20.56 8.68
CA SER A 178 16.45 -19.35 9.51
C SER A 178 15.19 -19.12 10.36
N VAL A 179 14.09 -19.81 10.07
CA VAL A 179 12.94 -19.94 10.99
C VAL A 179 13.16 -21.10 11.99
N ASP A 180 14.24 -21.85 11.84
CA ASP A 180 14.61 -23.01 12.69
C ASP A 180 14.82 -22.65 14.17
N HIS A 181 15.02 -21.37 14.51
CA HIS A 181 15.19 -20.92 15.89
C HIS A 181 13.89 -20.49 16.61
N LEU A 182 12.78 -20.32 15.89
CA LEU A 182 11.53 -19.91 16.52
C LEU A 182 10.77 -21.13 17.04
N ALA A 183 10.81 -21.32 18.36
CA ALA A 183 10.09 -22.38 19.02
C ALA A 183 8.57 -22.25 18.79
N VAL A 184 7.89 -23.38 18.56
CA VAL A 184 6.42 -23.42 18.56
C VAL A 184 5.92 -22.84 19.88
N GLY A 185 4.96 -21.91 19.79
CA GLY A 185 4.45 -21.16 20.94
C GLY A 185 5.11 -19.79 21.14
N THR A 186 6.19 -19.45 20.43
CA THR A 186 6.71 -18.09 20.42
C THR A 186 5.65 -17.11 19.94
N ARG A 187 5.54 -15.98 20.64
CA ARG A 187 4.66 -14.87 20.31
C ARG A 187 5.50 -13.63 20.05
N LEU A 188 5.23 -12.95 18.94
CA LEU A 188 5.86 -11.67 18.60
C LEU A 188 4.78 -10.62 18.50
N ASP A 189 4.86 -9.61 19.36
CA ASP A 189 3.96 -8.46 19.33
C ASP A 189 4.57 -7.38 18.43
N ILE A 190 3.93 -7.11 17.31
CA ILE A 190 4.42 -6.20 16.28
C ILE A 190 3.51 -4.98 16.25
N ALA A 191 4.06 -3.83 16.60
CA ALA A 191 3.39 -2.54 16.44
C ALA A 191 3.18 -2.23 14.96
N VAL A 192 2.09 -1.54 14.63
CA VAL A 192 1.84 -1.07 13.26
C VAL A 192 2.29 0.38 13.16
N VAL A 193 3.04 0.69 12.10
CA VAL A 193 3.49 2.05 11.77
C VAL A 193 2.78 2.46 10.47
N PRO A 194 1.56 3.02 10.54
CA PRO A 194 0.80 3.34 9.35
C PRO A 194 1.19 4.70 8.77
N VAL A 195 1.30 4.78 7.45
CA VAL A 195 1.50 6.03 6.70
C VAL A 195 0.57 6.07 5.49
N LEU A 196 0.09 7.26 5.16
CA LEU A 196 -0.79 7.51 4.01
C LEU A 196 -0.20 8.63 3.16
N PHE A 197 0.16 8.30 1.92
CA PHE A 197 0.56 9.31 0.94
C PHE A 197 -0.50 9.41 -0.15
N ASN A 198 -1.04 10.61 -0.35
CA ASN A 198 -2.06 10.90 -1.34
C ASN A 198 -1.49 11.72 -2.50
N GLN A 199 -1.84 11.32 -3.71
CA GLN A 199 -1.72 12.14 -4.89
C GLN A 199 -2.92 11.91 -5.80
N GLY A 200 -3.86 12.86 -5.82
CA GLY A 200 -5.02 12.78 -6.70
C GLY A 200 -4.61 12.69 -8.18
N MET A 201 -5.19 11.74 -8.90
CA MET A 201 -4.77 11.43 -10.27
C MET A 201 -5.79 11.85 -11.35
N ASN A 202 -7.06 12.00 -10.98
CA ASN A 202 -8.15 12.29 -11.93
C ASN A 202 -8.17 13.77 -12.39
N GLU A 203 -9.10 14.10 -13.28
CA GLU A 203 -9.36 15.45 -13.79
C GLU A 203 -9.77 16.44 -12.70
N LEU A 204 -10.54 15.97 -11.70
CA LEU A 204 -10.97 16.81 -10.58
C LEU A 204 -9.80 17.24 -9.71
N GLN A 205 -8.73 16.42 -9.61
CA GLN A 205 -7.52 16.87 -8.94
C GLN A 205 -6.83 18.00 -9.71
N THR A 206 -6.82 17.96 -11.05
CA THR A 206 -6.30 19.09 -11.84
C THR A 206 -7.04 20.38 -11.47
N VAL A 207 -8.37 20.31 -11.38
CA VAL A 207 -9.18 21.45 -10.92
C VAL A 207 -8.83 21.85 -9.50
N ALA A 208 -8.73 20.89 -8.58
CA ALA A 208 -8.41 21.13 -7.17
C ALA A 208 -7.11 21.92 -7.00
N ASN A 209 -6.06 21.54 -7.73
CA ASN A 209 -4.78 22.22 -7.71
C ASN A 209 -4.90 23.64 -8.25
N THR A 210 -5.66 23.86 -9.33
CA THR A 210 -5.89 25.19 -9.91
C THR A 210 -6.65 26.11 -8.95
N VAL A 211 -7.59 25.58 -8.17
CA VAL A 211 -8.43 26.37 -7.25
C VAL A 211 -7.95 26.37 -5.79
N GLY A 212 -6.74 25.84 -5.51
CA GLY A 212 -6.16 25.82 -4.16
C GLY A 212 -6.92 24.94 -3.16
N ARG A 213 -7.53 23.83 -3.62
CA ARG A 213 -8.27 22.87 -2.79
C ARG A 213 -7.49 21.58 -2.54
N SER A 214 -6.17 21.64 -2.46
CA SER A 214 -5.27 20.50 -2.20
C SER A 214 -4.87 20.34 -0.72
N GLN A 215 -5.28 21.26 0.17
CA GLN A 215 -4.82 21.31 1.56
C GLN A 215 -4.90 19.96 2.30
N LEU A 216 -6.01 19.24 2.19
CA LEU A 216 -6.17 17.93 2.85
C LEU A 216 -5.09 16.93 2.41
N GLN A 217 -4.72 16.92 1.12
CA GLN A 217 -3.65 16.05 0.62
C GLN A 217 -2.29 16.48 1.19
N GLU A 218 -2.03 17.79 1.24
CA GLU A 218 -0.77 18.34 1.75
C GLU A 218 -0.58 18.01 3.23
N ASP A 219 -1.62 18.23 4.05
CA ASP A 219 -1.60 17.93 5.48
C ASP A 219 -1.34 16.44 5.73
N ILE A 220 -2.07 15.55 5.05
CA ILE A 220 -1.89 14.09 5.15
C ILE A 220 -0.46 13.67 4.79
N ASN A 221 0.08 14.21 3.70
CA ASN A 221 1.44 13.88 3.25
C ASN A 221 2.50 14.38 4.22
N VAL A 222 2.33 15.59 4.77
CA VAL A 222 3.26 16.17 5.76
C VAL A 222 3.23 15.35 7.04
N GLU A 223 2.06 15.02 7.58
CA GLU A 223 1.95 14.21 8.80
C GLU A 223 2.57 12.82 8.62
N SER A 224 2.25 12.15 7.49
CA SER A 224 2.85 10.84 7.16
C SER A 224 4.36 10.93 6.93
N SER A 225 4.88 12.07 6.47
CA SER A 225 6.32 12.26 6.27
C SER A 225 7.10 12.18 7.58
N ILE A 226 6.54 12.73 8.66
CA ILE A 226 7.15 12.72 10.00
C ILE A 226 7.24 11.27 10.52
N VAL A 227 6.15 10.52 10.37
CA VAL A 227 6.08 9.11 10.81
C VAL A 227 7.05 8.24 10.00
N LEU A 228 7.07 8.39 8.67
CA LEU A 228 7.97 7.63 7.81
C LEU A 228 9.43 7.93 8.13
N GLU A 229 9.82 9.20 8.27
CA GLU A 229 11.18 9.60 8.60
C GLU A 229 11.68 9.00 9.93
N ALA A 230 10.83 9.03 10.96
CA ALA A 230 11.13 8.42 12.25
C ALA A 230 11.36 6.90 12.11
N TYR A 231 10.53 6.22 11.30
CA TYR A 231 10.69 4.80 11.03
C TYR A 231 11.98 4.48 10.25
N LEU A 232 12.28 5.23 9.19
CA LEU A 232 13.50 5.05 8.38
C LEU A 232 14.77 5.21 9.21
N THR A 233 14.77 6.18 10.14
CA THR A 233 15.83 6.39 11.12
C THR A 233 15.94 5.18 12.06
N ALA A 234 14.82 4.71 12.59
CA ALA A 234 14.80 3.61 13.55
C ALA A 234 15.33 2.29 12.96
N VAL A 235 14.98 1.96 11.71
CA VAL A 235 15.43 0.73 11.03
C VAL A 235 16.84 0.82 10.44
N SER A 236 17.50 1.97 10.58
CA SER A 236 18.84 2.25 10.02
C SER A 236 18.93 1.87 8.53
N THR A 237 18.04 2.45 7.72
CA THR A 237 17.94 2.11 6.29
C THR A 237 19.18 2.48 5.47
N SER A 238 19.30 1.92 4.27
CA SER A 238 20.44 2.15 3.38
C SER A 238 20.54 3.62 2.90
N PRO A 239 21.76 4.11 2.56
CA PRO A 239 21.96 5.47 2.09
C PRO A 239 21.16 5.84 0.83
N ASP A 240 20.91 4.88 -0.06
CA ASP A 240 20.11 5.12 -1.27
C ASP A 240 18.63 5.34 -0.95
N VAL A 241 18.10 4.63 0.04
CA VAL A 241 16.74 4.87 0.55
C VAL A 241 16.65 6.25 1.21
N LEU A 242 17.66 6.66 1.99
CA LEU A 242 17.70 8.00 2.57
C LEU A 242 17.79 9.10 1.50
N ARG A 243 18.58 8.88 0.44
CA ARG A 243 18.68 9.84 -0.68
C ARG A 243 17.34 9.98 -1.42
N ALA A 244 16.67 8.86 -1.69
CA ALA A 244 15.33 8.87 -2.28
C ALA A 244 14.32 9.57 -1.36
N TRP A 245 14.42 9.33 -0.05
CA TRP A 245 13.58 9.99 0.97
C TRP A 245 13.76 11.51 0.97
N GLU A 246 14.99 12.01 1.04
CA GLU A 246 15.26 13.46 1.02
C GLU A 246 14.73 14.12 -0.26
N GLY A 247 14.89 13.45 -1.41
CA GLY A 247 14.38 13.91 -2.69
C GLY A 247 12.84 14.06 -2.70
N VAL A 248 12.10 13.09 -2.16
CA VAL A 248 10.64 13.14 -2.11
C VAL A 248 10.11 14.01 -0.97
N LYS A 249 10.81 14.08 0.16
CA LYS A 249 10.47 14.95 1.31
C LYS A 249 10.46 16.42 0.89
N GLY A 250 11.43 16.85 0.09
CA GLY A 250 11.45 18.20 -0.49
C GLY A 250 10.22 18.47 -1.37
N LYS A 251 9.74 17.47 -2.13
CA LYS A 251 8.53 17.57 -2.96
C LYS A 251 7.25 17.63 -2.12
N ILE A 252 7.20 16.94 -0.98
CA ILE A 252 6.06 17.00 -0.05
C ILE A 252 5.97 18.38 0.60
N GLN A 253 7.09 18.98 0.96
CA GLN A 253 7.14 20.30 1.60
C GLN A 253 6.87 21.45 0.62
N GLN A 254 7.06 21.22 -0.69
CA GLN A 254 6.88 22.23 -1.74
C GLN A 254 5.60 21.95 -2.51
N ALA A 255 4.49 22.56 -2.07
CA ALA A 255 3.23 22.47 -2.78
C ALA A 255 3.38 22.99 -4.22
N LYS A 256 2.92 22.19 -5.19
CA LYS A 256 2.91 22.55 -6.62
C LYS A 256 1.50 22.43 -7.18
N ALA A 257 1.22 23.24 -8.20
CA ALA A 257 -0.02 23.15 -8.96
C ALA A 257 -0.11 21.88 -9.83
N GLU A 258 1.02 21.22 -10.12
CA GLU A 258 1.05 19.99 -10.91
C GLU A 258 0.82 18.72 -10.07
N LYS A 259 0.47 17.62 -10.73
CA LYS A 259 0.34 16.31 -10.07
C LYS A 259 1.72 15.71 -9.85
N VAL A 260 2.20 15.71 -8.61
CA VAL A 260 3.54 15.20 -8.27
C VAL A 260 3.46 13.69 -7.97
N MET A 261 3.29 12.88 -9.01
CA MET A 261 3.14 11.42 -8.87
C MET A 261 4.35 10.72 -8.23
N ASP A 262 5.51 11.37 -8.27
CA ASP A 262 6.72 10.91 -7.61
C ASP A 262 6.54 10.73 -6.09
N ILE A 263 5.66 11.50 -5.44
CA ILE A 263 5.36 11.35 -4.01
C ILE A 263 4.92 9.92 -3.69
N VAL A 264 3.90 9.44 -4.40
CA VAL A 264 3.34 8.10 -4.17
C VAL A 264 4.22 6.99 -4.73
N ALA A 265 4.89 7.21 -5.85
CA ALA A 265 5.80 6.23 -6.45
C ALA A 265 7.03 5.99 -5.55
N THR A 266 7.71 7.05 -5.13
CA THR A 266 8.93 6.95 -4.32
C THR A 266 8.63 6.43 -2.92
N THR A 267 7.55 6.89 -2.27
CA THR A 267 7.18 6.37 -0.93
C THR A 267 6.76 4.90 -0.97
N SER A 268 6.11 4.45 -2.05
CA SER A 268 5.80 3.02 -2.25
C SER A 268 7.05 2.18 -2.51
N TRP A 269 8.02 2.71 -3.25
CA TRP A 269 9.33 2.07 -3.43
C TRP A 269 10.08 1.96 -2.10
N ILE A 270 10.19 3.07 -1.35
CA ILE A 270 10.81 3.09 -0.01
C ILE A 270 10.18 2.04 0.89
N ALA A 271 8.84 1.96 0.93
CA ALA A 271 8.14 0.98 1.76
C ALA A 271 8.56 -0.47 1.45
N ARG A 272 8.79 -0.81 0.17
CA ARG A 272 9.34 -2.14 -0.20
C ARG A 272 10.77 -2.34 0.25
N GLN A 273 11.63 -1.34 0.06
CA GLN A 273 13.05 -1.43 0.42
C GLN A 273 13.26 -1.72 1.91
N VAL A 274 12.37 -1.22 2.78
CA VAL A 274 12.44 -1.44 4.23
C VAL A 274 11.62 -2.63 4.72
N GLY A 275 11.09 -3.46 3.81
CA GLY A 275 10.28 -4.64 4.13
C GLY A 275 8.90 -4.31 4.72
N GLY A 276 8.35 -3.15 4.38
CA GLY A 276 7.00 -2.72 4.77
C GLY A 276 5.91 -3.30 3.87
N GLY A 277 4.67 -3.19 4.35
CA GLY A 277 3.46 -3.42 3.58
C GLY A 277 3.15 -2.22 2.69
N ARG A 278 2.62 -2.49 1.49
CA ARG A 278 2.30 -1.46 0.50
C ARG A 278 0.97 -1.79 -0.17
N VAL A 279 0.03 -0.85 -0.14
CA VAL A 279 -1.29 -0.97 -0.78
C VAL A 279 -1.64 0.28 -1.59
N THR A 280 -2.38 0.12 -2.70
CA THR A 280 -2.97 1.25 -3.44
C THR A 280 -4.46 1.31 -3.19
N CYS A 281 -4.98 2.49 -2.88
CA CYS A 281 -6.39 2.78 -2.90
C CYS A 281 -6.75 3.86 -3.95
N CYS A 282 -7.96 3.74 -4.47
CA CYS A 282 -8.63 4.75 -5.28
C CYS A 282 -10.14 4.54 -5.10
N LYS A 283 -10.98 5.40 -5.69
CA LYS A 283 -12.45 5.35 -5.52
C LYS A 283 -13.08 3.97 -5.71
N SER A 284 -12.54 3.12 -6.60
CA SER A 284 -13.17 1.82 -6.89
C SER A 284 -12.21 0.64 -7.09
N GLY A 285 -10.91 0.81 -6.82
CA GLY A 285 -9.92 -0.28 -6.87
C GLY A 285 -9.62 -0.90 -8.24
N LYS A 286 -10.17 -0.34 -9.33
CA LYS A 286 -10.06 -0.86 -10.70
C LYS A 286 -9.00 -0.13 -11.51
N ASP A 287 -9.37 1.00 -12.12
CA ASP A 287 -8.64 1.61 -13.23
C ASP A 287 -7.39 2.35 -12.75
N ARG A 288 -7.55 3.35 -11.88
CA ARG A 288 -6.42 4.10 -11.31
C ARG A 288 -5.46 3.18 -10.54
N THR A 289 -6.01 2.24 -9.78
CA THR A 289 -5.20 1.23 -9.10
C THR A 289 -4.45 0.35 -10.07
N ALA A 290 -5.05 -0.07 -11.19
CA ALA A 290 -4.33 -0.81 -12.22
C ALA A 290 -3.20 0.02 -12.84
N MET A 291 -3.42 1.31 -13.11
CA MET A 291 -2.38 2.17 -13.67
C MET A 291 -1.17 2.26 -12.74
N SER A 292 -1.39 2.47 -11.44
CA SER A 292 -0.28 2.53 -10.46
C SER A 292 0.43 1.18 -10.30
N VAL A 293 -0.33 0.11 -10.03
CA VAL A 293 0.25 -1.22 -9.78
C VAL A 293 1.05 -1.74 -10.97
N THR A 294 0.54 -1.57 -12.20
CA THR A 294 1.25 -2.04 -13.40
C THR A 294 2.49 -1.20 -13.71
N LEU A 295 2.49 0.09 -13.37
CA LEU A 295 3.67 0.94 -13.51
C LEU A 295 4.77 0.48 -12.55
N GLU A 296 4.41 0.27 -11.29
CA GLU A 296 5.32 -0.20 -10.25
C GLU A 296 5.88 -1.60 -10.54
N GLU A 297 5.04 -2.53 -10.98
CA GLU A 297 5.47 -3.86 -11.45
C GLU A 297 6.46 -3.75 -12.62
N ALA A 298 6.16 -2.90 -13.61
CA ALA A 298 7.02 -2.70 -14.77
C ALA A 298 8.37 -2.07 -14.41
N THR A 299 8.38 -1.06 -13.53
CA THR A 299 9.61 -0.45 -13.02
C THR A 299 10.45 -1.49 -12.29
N TRP A 300 9.83 -2.29 -11.42
CA TRP A 300 10.57 -3.29 -10.66
C TRP A 300 11.18 -4.37 -11.54
N MET A 301 10.42 -4.87 -12.52
CA MET A 301 10.97 -5.77 -13.52
C MET A 301 12.13 -5.09 -14.25
N ALA A 302 11.98 -3.83 -14.69
CA ALA A 302 12.97 -3.15 -15.55
C ALA A 302 14.31 -3.00 -14.83
N ASP A 303 14.26 -2.66 -13.54
CA ASP A 303 15.41 -2.61 -12.65
C ASP A 303 16.09 -3.99 -12.52
N HIS A 304 15.31 -5.06 -12.38
CA HIS A 304 15.85 -6.44 -12.29
C HIS A 304 16.52 -6.89 -13.59
N ALA A 305 15.96 -6.54 -14.74
CA ALA A 305 16.57 -6.88 -16.01
C ALA A 305 17.87 -6.09 -16.24
N ALA A 306 17.90 -4.81 -15.86
CA ALA A 306 19.10 -3.97 -16.00
C ALA A 306 20.26 -4.50 -15.16
N THR A 307 19.99 -4.87 -13.91
CA THR A 307 20.98 -5.45 -12.98
C THR A 307 21.48 -6.82 -13.44
N THR A 308 20.59 -7.70 -13.90
CA THR A 308 20.96 -9.03 -14.43
C THR A 308 21.89 -8.91 -15.64
N ILE A 309 21.57 -8.01 -16.59
CA ILE A 309 22.37 -7.82 -17.81
C ILE A 309 23.73 -7.19 -17.50
N SER A 310 23.80 -6.28 -16.53
CA SER A 310 25.06 -5.70 -16.07
C SER A 310 26.01 -6.76 -15.49
N SER A 311 25.48 -7.73 -14.73
CA SER A 311 26.27 -8.81 -14.12
C SER A 311 26.77 -9.89 -15.10
N SER A 312 26.15 -10.03 -16.28
CA SER A 312 26.50 -11.06 -17.27
C SER A 312 27.41 -10.58 -18.41
N SER A 313 27.84 -9.32 -18.42
CA SER A 313 28.47 -8.69 -19.59
C SER A 313 29.96 -8.40 -19.40
N SER A 314 30.83 -9.39 -19.68
CA SER A 314 32.25 -9.21 -20.02
C SER A 314 32.46 -8.99 -21.53
N SER A 315 31.50 -8.39 -22.23
CA SER A 315 31.60 -8.09 -23.67
C SER A 315 31.05 -6.70 -23.99
N HIS A 316 31.86 -5.92 -24.69
CA HIS A 316 31.58 -4.60 -25.29
C HIS A 316 30.16 -4.47 -25.87
N ILE A 317 29.21 -3.96 -25.08
CA ILE A 317 27.98 -3.35 -25.60
C ILE A 317 27.83 -1.98 -24.94
N ASP A 318 28.03 -0.96 -25.78
CA ASP A 318 28.01 0.47 -25.46
C ASP A 318 26.74 0.96 -24.75
N MET A 319 26.94 1.75 -23.70
CA MET A 319 26.45 3.12 -23.49
C MET A 319 24.99 3.52 -23.83
N ASP A 320 24.04 2.58 -23.89
CA ASP A 320 22.60 2.85 -24.14
C ASP A 320 21.68 2.13 -23.14
N GLN A 321 22.14 1.85 -21.92
CA GLN A 321 21.36 1.10 -20.92
C GLN A 321 20.33 1.96 -20.16
N ALA A 322 20.66 3.23 -19.85
CA ALA A 322 19.75 4.12 -19.12
C ALA A 322 18.53 4.56 -19.95
N SER A 323 18.72 4.78 -21.27
CA SER A 323 17.64 5.02 -22.23
C SER A 323 16.73 3.79 -22.39
N ARG A 324 17.30 2.58 -22.35
CA ARG A 324 16.57 1.31 -22.41
C ARG A 324 15.76 0.99 -21.16
N GLN A 325 16.22 1.36 -19.96
CA GLN A 325 15.46 1.17 -18.73
C GLN A 325 14.13 1.94 -18.75
N GLY A 326 14.17 3.19 -19.22
CA GLY A 326 12.96 3.97 -19.51
C GLY A 326 12.08 3.32 -20.59
N GLY A 327 12.70 2.75 -21.63
CA GLY A 327 12.03 1.98 -22.67
C GLY A 327 11.30 0.74 -22.15
N TRP A 328 11.96 -0.12 -21.38
CA TRP A 328 11.39 -1.36 -20.84
C TRP A 328 10.25 -1.09 -19.86
N THR A 329 10.39 -0.06 -19.02
CA THR A 329 9.31 0.33 -18.10
C THR A 329 8.03 0.66 -18.90
N VAL A 330 8.15 1.43 -19.98
CA VAL A 330 7.01 1.78 -20.84
C VAL A 330 6.44 0.54 -21.54
N GLU A 331 7.29 -0.28 -22.16
CA GLU A 331 6.87 -1.49 -22.89
C GLU A 331 6.14 -2.48 -21.96
N TRP A 332 6.69 -2.74 -20.78
CA TRP A 332 6.11 -3.68 -19.83
C TRP A 332 4.87 -3.14 -19.17
N THR A 333 4.82 -1.84 -18.90
CA THR A 333 3.58 -1.18 -18.46
C THR A 333 2.48 -1.37 -19.51
N GLN A 334 2.78 -1.16 -20.80
CA GLN A 334 1.81 -1.38 -21.88
C GLN A 334 1.37 -2.83 -21.99
N LEU A 335 2.31 -3.78 -21.89
CA LEU A 335 2.03 -5.21 -21.91
C LEU A 335 1.09 -5.61 -20.75
N LEU A 336 1.44 -5.23 -19.52
CA LEU A 336 0.65 -5.54 -18.32
C LEU A 336 -0.73 -4.90 -18.35
N ARG A 337 -0.83 -3.65 -18.83
CA ARG A 337 -2.13 -2.97 -18.93
C ARG A 337 -3.01 -3.55 -20.03
N THR A 338 -2.43 -4.10 -21.10
CA THR A 338 -3.16 -4.64 -22.24
C THR A 338 -3.55 -6.10 -22.03
N TYR A 339 -2.63 -6.95 -21.54
CA TYR A 339 -2.81 -8.40 -21.48
C TYR A 339 -2.70 -8.96 -20.06
N GLY A 340 -2.33 -8.14 -19.08
CA GLY A 340 -2.17 -8.57 -17.69
C GLY A 340 -3.50 -8.73 -16.94
N VAL A 341 -3.37 -9.24 -15.72
CA VAL A 341 -4.50 -9.67 -14.88
C VAL A 341 -5.36 -8.52 -14.36
N ARG A 342 -4.87 -7.27 -14.37
CA ARG A 342 -5.58 -6.13 -13.80
C ARG A 342 -6.85 -5.76 -14.57
N ARG A 343 -6.98 -6.14 -15.86
CA ARG A 343 -8.23 -6.01 -16.63
C ARG A 343 -9.32 -6.98 -16.13
N GLU A 344 -8.94 -8.09 -15.52
CA GLU A 344 -9.89 -9.04 -14.94
C GLU A 344 -10.62 -8.47 -13.73
N ASN A 345 -9.99 -7.53 -13.01
CA ASN A 345 -10.68 -6.79 -11.94
C ASN A 345 -11.82 -5.96 -12.52
N ALA A 346 -11.62 -5.30 -13.67
CA ALA A 346 -12.71 -4.60 -14.36
C ALA A 346 -13.79 -5.59 -14.77
N ARG A 347 -13.43 -6.74 -15.36
CA ARG A 347 -14.40 -7.77 -15.77
C ARG A 347 -15.26 -8.25 -14.61
N LYS A 348 -14.66 -8.54 -13.45
CA LYS A 348 -15.38 -9.02 -12.26
C LYS A 348 -16.33 -7.98 -11.65
N ASN A 349 -16.03 -6.69 -11.82
CA ASN A 349 -16.81 -5.60 -11.23
C ASN A 349 -17.90 -5.04 -12.15
N ILE A 350 -17.62 -4.94 -13.46
CA ILE A 350 -18.49 -4.27 -14.44
C ILE A 350 -18.81 -5.15 -15.65
N GLY A 351 -18.47 -6.44 -15.61
CA GLY A 351 -18.77 -7.42 -16.66
C GLY A 351 -17.86 -7.35 -17.89
N LYS A 352 -17.00 -6.33 -18.02
CA LYS A 352 -16.11 -6.12 -19.18
C LYS A 352 -14.66 -5.96 -18.74
N ALA A 353 -13.75 -6.63 -19.46
CA ALA A 353 -12.31 -6.49 -19.26
C ALA A 353 -11.79 -5.19 -19.91
N GLN A 354 -12.35 -4.02 -19.58
CA GLN A 354 -11.94 -2.73 -20.16
C GLN A 354 -11.81 -1.68 -19.06
N TYR A 355 -10.83 -0.79 -19.21
CA TYR A 355 -10.71 0.35 -18.30
C TYR A 355 -11.83 1.35 -18.56
N ALA A 356 -12.45 1.84 -17.50
CA ALA A 356 -13.58 2.75 -17.54
C ALA A 356 -13.18 4.23 -17.68
N PHE A 357 -12.10 4.52 -18.41
CA PHE A 357 -11.72 5.88 -18.78
C PHE A 357 -12.30 6.23 -20.15
N ASN A 358 -13.00 7.36 -20.25
CA ASN A 358 -13.25 7.98 -21.55
C ASN A 358 -11.97 8.66 -22.08
N THR A 359 -11.96 9.03 -23.36
CA THR A 359 -10.78 9.62 -24.03
C THR A 359 -10.26 10.87 -23.30
N TRP A 360 -11.16 11.72 -22.81
CA TRP A 360 -10.81 12.94 -22.08
C TRP A 360 -10.21 12.63 -20.70
N GLN A 361 -10.80 11.71 -19.96
CA GLN A 361 -10.29 11.26 -18.66
C GLN A 361 -8.89 10.67 -18.81
N ASN A 362 -8.69 9.79 -19.80
CA ASN A 362 -7.38 9.20 -20.06
C ASN A 362 -6.35 10.26 -20.48
N TYR A 363 -6.75 11.26 -21.27
CA TYR A 363 -5.87 12.35 -21.68
C TYR A 363 -5.36 13.18 -20.49
N LEU A 364 -6.20 13.41 -19.48
CA LEU A 364 -5.90 14.21 -18.29
C LEU A 364 -5.14 13.45 -17.19
N LEU A 365 -4.91 12.15 -17.37
CA LEU A 365 -4.00 11.39 -16.50
C LEU A 365 -2.53 11.81 -16.74
N PRO A 366 -1.67 11.71 -15.71
CA PRO A 366 -0.22 11.79 -15.90
C PRO A 366 0.24 10.79 -16.97
N SER A 367 1.28 11.13 -17.74
CA SER A 367 1.76 10.36 -18.90
C SER A 367 1.95 8.87 -18.63
N GLU A 368 2.65 8.54 -17.56
CA GLU A 368 3.02 7.18 -17.15
C GLU A 368 1.80 6.39 -16.66
N TYR A 369 0.70 7.06 -16.35
CA TYR A 369 -0.54 6.48 -15.83
C TYR A 369 -1.64 6.39 -16.89
N LYS A 370 -1.37 6.72 -18.15
CA LYS A 370 -2.35 6.59 -19.24
C LYS A 370 -2.59 5.14 -19.60
N CYS A 371 -3.84 4.78 -19.86
CA CYS A 371 -4.17 3.46 -20.38
C CYS A 371 -3.77 3.35 -21.86
N PRO A 372 -3.28 2.17 -22.32
CA PRO A 372 -2.94 1.96 -23.72
C PRO A 372 -4.14 2.12 -24.66
N PRO A 373 -3.93 2.51 -25.93
CA PRO A 373 -4.99 2.55 -26.93
C PRO A 373 -5.73 1.20 -27.04
N GLY A 374 -7.06 1.25 -27.22
CA GLY A 374 -7.89 0.04 -27.36
C GLY A 374 -8.16 -0.75 -26.07
N THR A 375 -7.54 -0.38 -24.94
CA THR A 375 -7.80 -1.01 -23.63
C THR A 375 -8.86 -0.27 -22.81
N GLY A 376 -9.10 1.00 -23.15
CA GLY A 376 -10.16 1.83 -22.59
C GLY A 376 -11.44 1.76 -23.43
N GLY A 377 -12.58 1.93 -22.77
CA GLY A 377 -13.88 2.08 -23.41
C GLY A 377 -14.75 2.87 -22.46
N GLY A 378 -15.31 3.99 -22.91
CA GLY A 378 -16.22 4.80 -22.11
C GLY A 378 -17.30 3.90 -21.53
N GLY A 379 -17.27 3.70 -20.21
CA GLY A 379 -18.28 2.91 -19.53
C GLY A 379 -19.62 3.58 -19.76
N THR A 380 -20.55 2.85 -20.38
CA THR A 380 -21.98 3.04 -20.09
C THR A 380 -22.21 2.45 -18.70
N SER A 381 -21.80 3.19 -17.67
CA SER A 381 -22.06 2.85 -16.26
C SER A 381 -22.73 4.02 -15.58
#